data_AF-A0A969I7Q5-F1
#
_entry.id   AF-A0A969I7Q5-F1
#
_cell.length_a   1.000
_cell.length_b   1.000
_cell.length_c   1.000
_cell.angle_alpha   90.00
_cell.angle_beta   90.00
_cell.angle_gamma   90.00
#
_symmetry.space_group_name_H-M   'P 1'
#
loop_
_entity.id
_entity.type
_entity.pdbx_description
1 polymer ?
#
loop_
_entity_poly.entity_id
_entity_poly.type
_entity_poly.pdbx_seq_one_letter_code
_entity_poly.pdbx_strand_id
1 'polypeptide(L)'
;MSYDPNLPNRCVEPPVARIPNHDFTYTTEPAGILRFAENTDENGVGYQLDGIEGYIFARCSPEPGCMPEGTVKLYRLYHPVRDDYAIFPESELAQKLSQGYISLIVAL
;
A
#
# COMPACT_ATOMS: atom_id res chain seq x y z
N MET A 1 20.64 -40.04 0.53
CA MET A 1 20.03 -40.13 1.87
C MET A 1 20.99 -40.93 2.75
N SER A 2 21.58 -40.32 3.78
CA SER A 2 22.44 -41.02 4.74
C SER A 2 21.80 -40.92 6.12
N TYR A 3 21.73 -42.04 6.85
CA TYR A 3 21.11 -42.14 8.17
C TYR A 3 22.18 -41.92 9.24
N ASP A 4 21.98 -40.92 10.10
CA ASP A 4 22.80 -40.71 11.30
C ASP A 4 22.05 -41.27 12.52
N PRO A 5 22.55 -42.34 13.17
CA PRO A 5 21.87 -43.00 14.27
C PRO A 5 21.86 -42.22 15.59
N ASN A 6 22.49 -41.04 15.70
CA ASN A 6 22.67 -40.33 16.98
C ASN A 6 21.82 -39.06 17.16
N LEU A 7 20.92 -38.73 16.22
CA LEU A 7 20.05 -37.55 16.35
C LEU A 7 18.58 -37.98 16.55
N PRO A 8 17.95 -37.65 17.70
CA PRO A 8 16.54 -37.95 17.91
C PRO A 8 15.70 -37.12 16.94
N ASN A 9 15.17 -37.77 15.90
CA ASN A 9 14.04 -37.36 15.06
C ASN A 9 13.97 -35.86 14.72
N ARG A 10 15.03 -35.30 14.15
CA ARG A 10 14.92 -34.04 13.42
C ARG A 10 15.39 -34.27 11.99
N CYS A 11 14.44 -34.19 11.05
CA CYS A 11 14.78 -33.85 9.68
C CYS A 11 15.51 -32.51 9.75
N VAL A 12 16.83 -32.50 9.51
CA VAL A 12 17.54 -31.27 9.26
C VAL A 12 17.06 -30.83 7.88
N GLU A 13 16.14 -29.88 7.84
CA GLU A 13 15.77 -29.28 6.57
C GLU A 13 17.05 -28.74 5.92
N PRO A 14 17.27 -28.98 4.61
CA PRO A 14 18.35 -28.32 3.91
C PRO A 14 18.18 -26.80 4.11
N PRO A 15 19.25 -26.00 4.14
CA PRO A 15 19.12 -24.55 4.19
C PRO A 15 18.32 -24.11 2.96
N VAL A 16 17.01 -23.93 3.15
CA VAL A 16 16.14 -23.34 2.15
C VAL A 16 16.67 -21.93 2.02
N ALA A 17 17.20 -21.60 0.85
CA ALA A 17 17.42 -20.20 0.50
C ALA A 17 16.12 -19.48 0.87
N ARG A 18 16.17 -18.53 1.80
CA ARG A 18 15.01 -17.74 2.18
C ARG A 18 14.53 -17.06 0.90
N ILE A 19 13.56 -17.66 0.22
CA ILE A 19 12.71 -16.92 -0.69
C ILE A 19 12.05 -15.90 0.23
N PRO A 20 12.24 -14.59 0.03
CA PRO A 20 11.49 -13.62 0.80
C PRO A 20 10.01 -13.89 0.49
N ASN A 21 9.30 -14.48 1.44
CA ASN A 21 7.85 -14.52 1.39
C ASN A 21 7.42 -13.06 1.53
N HIS A 22 6.88 -12.50 0.45
CA HIS A 22 6.26 -11.19 0.49
C HIS A 22 4.85 -11.40 1.02
N ASP A 23 4.71 -11.38 2.34
CA ASP A 23 3.40 -11.39 2.98
C ASP A 23 2.78 -9.99 2.83
N PHE A 24 1.50 -9.94 2.43
CA PHE A 24 0.73 -8.71 2.31
C PHE A 24 -0.51 -8.81 3.20
N THR A 25 -0.92 -7.69 3.77
CA THR A 25 -2.12 -7.57 4.60
C THR A 25 -2.84 -6.26 4.30
N TYR A 26 -4.15 -6.24 4.54
CA TYR A 26 -5.00 -5.08 4.29
C TYR A 26 -5.65 -4.60 5.57
N THR A 27 -5.88 -3.30 5.63
CA THR A 27 -6.73 -2.68 6.65
C THR A 27 -7.56 -1.57 6.02
N THR A 28 -8.78 -1.42 6.51
CA THR A 28 -9.67 -0.31 6.13
C THR A 28 -9.64 0.83 7.15
N GLU A 29 -8.83 0.71 8.22
CA GLU A 29 -8.78 1.66 9.32
C GLU A 29 -7.39 2.31 9.41
N PRO A 30 -7.28 3.64 9.54
CA PRO A 30 -5.98 4.30 9.75
C PRO A 30 -5.21 3.75 10.96
N ALA A 31 -5.92 3.36 12.02
CA ALA A 31 -5.32 2.72 13.20
C ALA A 31 -4.71 1.35 12.87
N GLY A 32 -5.26 0.62 11.90
CA GLY A 32 -4.68 -0.64 11.42
C GLY A 32 -3.35 -0.43 10.71
N ILE A 33 -3.18 0.68 9.98
CA ILE A 33 -1.89 1.00 9.34
C ILE A 33 -0.80 1.11 10.39
N LEU A 34 -1.07 1.82 11.50
CA LEU A 34 -0.12 1.96 12.60
C LEU A 34 0.24 0.61 13.24
N ARG A 35 -0.76 -0.24 13.49
CA ARG A 35 -0.55 -1.59 14.05
C ARG A 35 0.30 -2.49 13.16
N PHE A 36 0.16 -2.36 11.85
CA PHE A 36 0.97 -3.13 10.90
C PHE A 36 2.36 -2.53 10.70
N ALA A 37 2.47 -1.19 10.66
CA ALA A 37 3.67 -0.47 10.26
C ALA A 37 4.69 -0.22 11.38
N GLU A 38 4.25 -0.08 12.64
CA GLU A 38 5.16 0.32 13.69
C GLU A 38 6.24 -0.75 13.93
N ASN A 39 7.49 -0.34 13.81
CA ASN A 39 8.68 -1.07 14.25
C ASN A 39 9.25 -0.46 15.54
N THR A 40 8.43 0.28 16.29
CA THR A 40 8.87 1.16 17.39
C THR A 40 8.18 0.90 18.73
N ASP A 41 7.17 0.04 18.77
CA ASP A 41 6.64 -0.52 20.00
C ASP A 41 6.69 -2.06 19.93
N GLU A 42 6.59 -2.67 21.09
CA GLU A 42 6.64 -4.11 21.35
C GLU A 42 5.42 -4.89 20.78
N ASN A 43 4.56 -4.25 19.97
CA ASN A 43 3.29 -4.78 19.45
C ASN A 43 3.12 -4.68 17.92
N GLY A 44 3.96 -3.94 17.20
CA GLY A 44 3.88 -3.85 15.75
C GLY A 44 4.52 -5.06 15.02
N VAL A 45 3.98 -5.43 13.85
CA VAL A 45 4.38 -6.65 13.12
C VAL A 45 5.36 -6.41 11.97
N GLY A 46 5.85 -5.17 11.81
CA GLY A 46 6.97 -4.82 10.95
C GLY A 46 6.70 -4.77 9.45
N TYR A 47 5.43 -4.62 9.05
CA TYR A 47 5.07 -4.40 7.65
C TYR A 47 5.47 -2.99 7.21
N GLN A 48 5.68 -2.81 5.91
CA GLN A 48 5.79 -1.49 5.29
C GLN A 48 4.48 -1.17 4.58
N LEU A 49 4.06 0.09 4.63
CA LEU A 49 2.92 0.53 3.83
C LEU A 49 3.32 0.58 2.36
N ASP A 50 2.79 -0.35 1.57
CA ASP A 50 3.01 -0.40 0.12
C ASP A 50 2.12 0.62 -0.62
N GLY A 51 0.87 0.78 -0.18
CA GLY A 51 -0.06 1.75 -0.77
C GLY A 51 -1.48 1.69 -0.21
N ILE A 52 -2.39 2.43 -0.85
CA ILE A 52 -3.83 2.41 -0.57
C ILE A 52 -4.53 1.88 -1.82
N GLU A 53 -5.40 0.89 -1.64
CA GLU A 53 -6.25 0.36 -2.70
C GLU A 53 -7.69 0.88 -2.57
N GLY A 54 -8.39 1.04 -3.70
CA GLY A 54 -9.75 1.53 -3.72
C GLY A 54 -10.43 1.38 -5.07
N TYR A 55 -11.73 1.71 -5.11
CA TYR A 55 -12.54 1.66 -6.32
C TYR A 55 -12.78 3.07 -6.88
N ILE A 56 -12.71 3.21 -8.21
CA ILE A 56 -13.13 4.43 -8.89
C ILE A 56 -14.60 4.28 -9.27
N PHE A 57 -15.45 5.15 -8.71
CA PHE A 57 -16.86 5.20 -9.09
C PHE A 57 -17.03 6.00 -10.39
N ALA A 58 -18.00 5.59 -11.20
CA ALA A 58 -18.40 6.37 -12.37
C ALA A 58 -18.89 7.75 -11.92
N ARG A 59 -18.66 8.78 -12.77
CA ARG A 59 -19.23 10.11 -12.53
C ARG A 59 -20.75 10.00 -12.44
N CYS A 60 -21.32 10.73 -11.52
CA CYS A 60 -22.76 10.76 -11.31
C CYS A 60 -23.22 12.22 -11.32
N SER A 61 -24.54 12.46 -11.41
CA SER A 61 -25.09 13.82 -11.32
C SER A 61 -26.48 13.78 -10.67
N PRO A 62 -26.79 14.71 -9.74
CA PRO A 62 -25.95 15.80 -9.24
C PRO A 62 -24.99 15.39 -8.12
N GLU A 63 -23.74 15.85 -8.20
CA GLU A 63 -22.78 15.70 -7.10
C GLU A 63 -23.04 16.77 -6.00
N PRO A 64 -22.87 16.44 -4.70
CA PRO A 64 -22.37 15.17 -4.17
C PRO A 64 -23.44 14.09 -3.90
N GLY A 65 -24.72 14.40 -4.06
CA GLY A 65 -25.83 13.54 -3.59
C GLY A 65 -25.96 12.18 -4.27
N CYS A 66 -25.33 11.99 -5.44
CA CYS A 66 -25.33 10.74 -6.18
C CYS A 66 -24.14 9.81 -5.86
N MET A 67 -23.15 10.29 -5.09
CA MET A 67 -21.97 9.50 -4.74
C MET A 67 -22.26 8.64 -3.51
N PRO A 68 -21.76 7.39 -3.45
CA PRO A 68 -21.81 6.60 -2.22
C PRO A 68 -21.20 7.34 -1.03
N GLU A 69 -21.74 7.10 0.15
CA GLU A 69 -21.22 7.69 1.39
C GLU A 69 -19.76 7.26 1.62
N GLY A 70 -18.93 8.21 2.06
CA GLY A 70 -17.50 7.96 2.30
C GLY A 70 -16.61 8.03 1.06
N THR A 71 -17.15 8.36 -0.12
CA THR A 71 -16.33 8.65 -1.30
C THR A 71 -15.43 9.86 -1.09
N VAL A 72 -14.20 9.76 -1.59
CA VAL A 72 -13.21 10.85 -1.59
C VAL A 72 -12.80 11.18 -3.01
N LYS A 73 -12.63 12.47 -3.30
CA LYS A 73 -12.15 12.92 -4.61
C LYS A 73 -10.66 12.61 -4.74
N LEU A 74 -10.30 11.90 -5.81
CA LEU A 74 -8.91 11.60 -6.15
C LEU A 74 -8.43 12.54 -7.25
N TYR A 75 -7.16 12.93 -7.17
CA TYR A 75 -6.43 13.60 -8.22
C TYR A 75 -5.38 12.64 -8.79
N ARG A 76 -5.20 12.69 -10.11
CA ARG A 76 -4.06 12.07 -10.79
C ARG A 76 -3.24 13.18 -11.45
N LEU A 77 -2.06 13.46 -10.92
CA LEU A 77 -1.17 14.51 -11.42
C LEU A 77 0.19 13.94 -11.85
N TYR A 78 0.82 14.61 -12.81
CA TYR A 78 2.14 14.27 -13.35
C TYR A 78 3.24 15.23 -12.85
N HIS A 79 4.41 14.67 -12.53
CA HIS A 79 5.63 15.35 -12.13
C HIS A 79 6.69 15.28 -13.25
N PRO A 80 6.87 16.32 -14.08
CA PRO A 80 7.66 16.24 -15.32
C PRO A 80 9.14 15.95 -15.12
N VAL A 81 9.76 16.49 -14.07
CA VAL A 81 11.21 16.29 -13.82
C VAL A 81 11.54 14.86 -13.38
N ARG A 82 10.56 14.15 -12.79
CA ARG A 82 10.70 12.76 -12.33
C ARG A 82 10.12 11.76 -13.32
N ASP A 83 9.43 12.26 -14.34
CA ASP A 83 8.62 11.47 -15.28
C ASP A 83 7.67 10.50 -14.56
N ASP A 84 6.90 11.02 -13.59
CA ASP A 84 6.12 10.19 -12.66
C ASP A 84 4.67 10.67 -12.50
N TYR A 85 3.74 9.74 -12.27
CA TYR A 85 2.33 10.01 -11.98
C TYR A 85 1.99 9.58 -10.55
N ALA A 86 1.31 10.46 -9.81
CA ALA A 86 0.73 10.10 -8.52
C ALA A 86 -0.79 10.20 -8.54
N ILE A 87 -1.45 9.22 -7.92
CA ILE A 87 -2.87 9.25 -7.58
C ILE A 87 -2.98 9.45 -6.07
N PHE A 88 -3.77 10.43 -5.63
CA PHE A 88 -3.87 10.79 -4.21
C PHE A 88 -5.20 11.50 -3.91
N PRO A 89 -5.68 11.46 -2.66
CA PRO A 89 -6.90 12.16 -2.25
C PRO A 89 -6.75 13.68 -2.28
N GLU A 90 -7.85 14.40 -2.42
CA GLU A 90 -7.89 15.88 -2.42
C GLU A 90 -7.21 16.49 -1.19
N SER A 91 -7.25 15.81 -0.04
CA SER A 91 -6.56 16.25 1.19
C SER A 91 -5.05 16.38 1.04
N GLU A 92 -4.43 15.67 0.09
CA GLU A 92 -2.99 15.73 -0.20
C GLU A 92 -2.63 16.73 -1.31
N LEU A 93 -3.63 17.36 -1.95
CA LEU A 93 -3.40 18.17 -3.15
C LEU A 93 -2.36 19.28 -2.94
N ALA A 94 -2.46 20.03 -1.85
CA ALA A 94 -1.52 21.12 -1.55
C ALA A 94 -0.07 20.62 -1.40
N GLN A 95 0.12 19.45 -0.77
CA GLN A 95 1.44 18.84 -0.59
C GLN A 95 1.99 18.30 -1.91
N LYS A 96 1.16 17.67 -2.74
CA LYS A 96 1.60 17.13 -4.04
C LYS A 96 1.94 18.25 -5.02
N LEU A 97 1.18 19.34 -5.02
CA LEU A 97 1.52 20.55 -5.77
C LEU A 97 2.88 21.13 -5.35
N SER A 98 3.16 21.20 -4.05
CA SER A 98 4.47 21.69 -3.55
C SER A 98 5.62 20.73 -3.86
N GLN A 99 5.33 19.44 -4.04
CA GLN A 99 6.29 18.43 -4.51
C GLN A 99 6.50 18.45 -6.03
N GLY A 100 5.79 19.28 -6.80
CA GLY A 100 5.99 19.43 -8.25
C GLY A 100 5.04 18.60 -9.13
N TYR A 101 4.00 17.98 -8.55
CA TYR A 101 2.93 17.34 -9.32
C TYR A 101 1.93 18.39 -9.80
N ILE A 102 2.01 18.80 -11.07
CA ILE A 102 1.31 20.01 -11.57
C ILE A 102 0.48 19.80 -12.83
N SER A 103 0.63 18.67 -13.54
CA SER A 103 -0.06 18.47 -14.83
C SER A 103 -1.17 17.42 -14.72
N LEU A 104 -2.41 17.84 -15.02
CA LEU A 104 -3.55 16.97 -15.30
C LEU A 104 -3.42 16.48 -16.74
N ILE A 105 -2.74 15.37 -16.97
CA ILE A 105 -2.90 14.68 -18.25
C ILE A 105 -4.19 13.86 -18.14
N VAL A 106 -5.27 14.42 -18.68
CA VAL A 106 -6.48 13.66 -18.99
C VAL A 106 -6.08 12.67 -20.09
N ALA A 107 -5.78 11.43 -19.71
CA ALA A 107 -5.83 10.34 -20.67
C ALA A 107 -7.31 10.10 -20.95
N LEU A 108 -7.76 10.54 -22.13
CA LEU A 108 -9.06 10.18 -22.71
C LEU A 108 -9.10 8.68 -23.00
#